data_AF-A0A9D4NCY5-F1
#
_entry.id   AF-A0A9D4NCY5-F1
#
_cell.length_a   1.000
_cell.length_b   1.000
_cell.length_c   1.000
_cell.angle_alpha   90.00
_cell.angle_beta   90.00
_cell.angle_gamma   90.00
#
_symmetry.space_group_name_H-M   'P 1'
#
loop_
_entity.id
_entity.type
_entity.pdbx_description
1 polymer ?
#
loop_
_entity_poly.entity_id
_entity_poly.type
_entity_poly.pdbx_seq_one_letter_code
_entity_poly.pdbx_strand_id
1 'polypeptide(L)' 'MLGEAARREVLEETGIDTEFLGIICFRHMLNYRYGCSDFYYICLMRPVNAEQPIKKCEQEIAACKWMDVSSTYELTG' A
#
# COMPACT_ATOMS: atom_id res chain seq x y z
N MET A 1 12.64 -4.77 7.86
CA MET A 1 13.03 -3.58 7.06
C MET A 1 11.80 -3.04 6.35
N LEU A 2 11.77 -1.77 5.91
CA LEU A 2 10.56 -1.13 5.34
C LEU A 2 9.89 -1.97 4.24
N GLY A 3 10.66 -2.51 3.29
CA GLY A 3 10.12 -3.34 2.21
C GLY A 3 9.48 -4.65 2.69
N GLU A 4 10.02 -5.27 3.74
CA GLU A 4 9.41 -6.46 4.37
C GLU A 4 8.08 -6.14 5.03
N ALA A 5 8.00 -4.97 5.70
CA ALA A 5 6.75 -4.51 6.29
C ALA A 5 5.71 -4.22 5.19
N ALA A 6 6.09 -3.50 4.14
CA ALA A 6 5.20 -3.22 3.01
C ALA A 6 4.69 -4.51 2.34
N ARG A 7 5.55 -5.51 2.11
CA ARG A 7 5.12 -6.81 1.59
C ARG A 7 4.12 -7.49 2.52
N ARG A 8 4.40 -7.51 3.83
CA ARG A 8 3.53 -8.13 4.83
C ARG A 8 2.14 -7.48 4.85
N GLU A 9 2.04 -6.16 4.90
CA GLU A 9 0.75 -5.44 4.90
C GLU A 9 -0.06 -5.75 3.63
N VAL A 10 0.58 -5.70 2.44
CA VAL A 10 -0.12 -6.03 1.18
C VAL A 10 -0.63 -7.48 1.19
N LEU A 11 0.16 -8.42 1.70
CA LEU A 11 -0.23 -9.82 1.79
C LEU A 11 -1.37 -10.04 2.80
N GLU A 12 -1.29 -9.42 3.98
CA GLU A 12 -2.31 -9.54 5.05
C GLU A 12 -3.65 -8.95 4.62
N GLU A 13 -3.64 -7.76 3.99
CA GLU A 13 -4.87 -7.08 3.60
C GLU A 13 -5.48 -7.59 2.29
N THR A 14 -4.66 -7.98 1.31
CA THR A 14 -5.12 -8.27 -0.07
C THR A 14 -4.89 -9.71 -0.52
N GLY A 15 -4.05 -10.47 0.19
CA GLY A 15 -3.62 -11.81 -0.19
C GLY A 15 -2.58 -11.85 -1.32
N ILE A 16 -2.18 -10.70 -1.89
CA ILE A 16 -1.21 -10.62 -3.00
C ILE A 16 0.21 -10.62 -2.45
N ASP A 17 1.03 -11.58 -2.88
CA ASP A 17 2.45 -11.56 -2.57
C ASP A 17 3.21 -10.63 -3.53
N THR A 18 4.17 -9.88 -2.99
CA THR A 18 4.85 -8.81 -3.72
C THR A 18 6.34 -8.71 -3.43
N GLU A 19 7.08 -8.17 -4.39
CA GLU A 19 8.48 -7.81 -4.26
C GLU A 19 8.62 -6.30 -4.10
N PHE A 20 9.41 -5.87 -3.11
CA PHE A 20 9.73 -4.46 -2.91
C PHE A 20 10.70 -3.97 -3.98
N LEU A 21 10.35 -2.89 -4.68
CA LEU A 21 11.21 -2.27 -5.69
C LEU A 21 11.89 -0.99 -5.20
N GLY A 22 11.23 -0.22 -4.34
CA GLY A 22 11.77 1.05 -3.84
C GLY A 22 10.73 1.93 -3.17
N ILE A 23 11.16 3.11 -2.75
CA ILE A 23 10.30 4.17 -2.19
C ILE A 23 10.07 5.19 -3.29
N ILE A 24 8.81 5.52 -3.58
CA ILE A 24 8.43 6.57 -4.54
C ILE A 24 8.52 7.93 -3.86
N CYS A 25 7.92 8.05 -2.68
CA CYS A 25 7.98 9.26 -1.88
C CYS A 25 7.80 8.94 -0.40
N PHE A 26 8.10 9.92 0.44
CA PHE A 26 7.83 9.86 1.86
C PHE A 26 7.28 11.19 2.33
N ARG A 27 6.50 11.14 3.41
CA ARG A 27 5.95 12.30 4.10
C ARG A 27 6.39 12.24 5.54
N HIS A 28 6.86 13.38 6.03
CA HIS A 28 7.13 13.60 7.45
C HIS A 28 6.20 14.69 7.96
N MET A 29 5.33 14.36 8.93
CA MET A 29 4.50 15.35 9.62
C MET A 29 4.99 15.53 11.05
N LEU A 30 5.26 16.78 11.43
CA LEU A 30 5.58 17.17 12.80
C LEU A 30 4.27 17.43 13.58
N ASN A 31 4.26 17.12 14.88
CA ASN A 31 3.11 17.33 15.78
C ASN A 31 1.80 16.66 15.31
N TYR A 32 1.86 15.39 14.89
CA TYR A 32 0.67 14.62 14.51
C TYR A 32 -0.04 14.09 15.78
N ARG A 33 -0.49 12.83 15.81
CA ARG A 33 -1.20 12.26 16.98
C ARG A 33 -0.31 12.33 18.23
N TYR A 34 -0.87 12.86 19.31
CA TYR A 34 -0.25 12.96 20.64
C TYR A 34 1.10 13.70 20.67
N GLY A 35 1.38 14.57 19.70
CA GLY A 35 2.63 15.35 19.64
C GLY A 35 3.83 14.59 19.08
N CYS A 36 3.64 13.37 18.58
CA CYS A 36 4.69 12.59 17.92
C CYS A 36 4.78 12.91 16.42
N SER A 37 5.98 12.81 15.85
CA SER A 37 6.17 12.89 14.40
C SER A 37 5.68 11.60 13.71
N ASP A 38 5.11 11.76 12.52
CA ASP A 38 4.63 10.66 11.67
C ASP A 38 5.47 10.58 10.40
N PHE A 39 6.04 9.40 10.13
CA PHE A 39 6.70 9.09 8.87
C PHE A 39 5.83 8.12 8.07
N TYR A 40 5.48 8.51 6.86
CA TYR A 40 4.72 7.70 5.93
C TYR A 40 5.50 7.52 4.63
N TYR A 41 5.58 6.29 4.12
CA TYR A 41 6.33 5.96 2.91
C TYR A 41 5.42 5.32 1.87
N ILE A 42 5.45 5.83 0.64
CA ILE A 42 4.82 5.16 -0.50
C ILE A 42 5.86 4.23 -1.12
N CYS A 43 5.63 2.93 -0.99
CA CYS A 43 6.51 1.89 -1.53
C CYS A 43 6.01 1.42 -2.89
N LEU A 44 6.91 1.31 -3.87
CA LEU A 44 6.62 0.64 -5.14
C LEU A 44 6.80 -0.86 -4.95
N MET A 45 5.73 -1.61 -5.18
CA MET A 45 5.66 -3.05 -5.04
C MET A 45 5.34 -3.68 -6.40
N ARG A 46 5.92 -4.84 -6.69
CA ARG A 46 5.57 -5.66 -7.87
C ARG A 46 4.91 -6.96 -7.42
N PRO A 47 3.71 -7.31 -7.87
CA PRO A 47 3.13 -8.62 -7.58
C PRO A 47 3.99 -9.73 -8.17
N VAL A 48 4.21 -10.80 -7.41
CA VAL A 48 4.94 -11.99 -7.87
C VAL A 48 4.15 -12.71 -8.98
N ASN A 49 2.82 -12.69 -8.87
CA ASN A 49 1.89 -13.22 -9.85
C ASN A 49 0.78 -12.18 -10.09
N ALA A 50 0.75 -11.57 -11.28
CA ALA A 50 -0.20 -10.51 -11.60
C ALA A 50 -1.62 -11.04 -11.86
N GLU A 51 -1.75 -12.31 -12.23
CA GLU A 51 -3.01 -12.99 -12.51
C GLU A 51 -3.65 -13.60 -11.26
N GLN A 52 -2.95 -13.55 -10.11
CA GLN A 52 -3.49 -14.06 -8.85
C GLN A 52 -4.77 -13.29 -8.45
N PRO A 53 -5.85 -13.99 -8.08
CA PRO A 53 -7.05 -13.33 -7.57
C PRO A 53 -6.78 -12.68 -6.21
N ILE A 54 -7.33 -11.48 -6.01
CA ILE A 54 -7.32 -10.78 -4.72
C ILE A 54 -8.18 -11.55 -3.72
N LYS A 55 -7.66 -11.70 -2.50
CA LYS A 55 -8.37 -12.25 -1.35
C LYS A 55 -8.25 -11.28 -0.18
N LYS A 56 -9.20 -10.34 -0.10
CA LYS A 56 -9.16 -9.26 0.90
C LYS A 56 -9.40 -9.75 2.32
N CYS A 57 -8.81 -9.08 3.29
CA CYS A 57 -9.14 -9.23 4.70
C CYS A 57 -10.47 -8.53 5.03
N GLU A 58 -11.51 -9.32 5.33
CA GLU A 58 -12.84 -8.79 5.66
C GLU A 58 -12.88 -7.97 6.98
N GLN A 59 -11.90 -8.17 7.86
CA GLN A 59 -11.84 -7.50 9.16
C GLN A 59 -11.20 -6.10 9.08
N GLU A 60 -10.35 -5.86 8.08
CA GLU A 60 -9.54 -4.64 7.99
C GLU A 60 -9.99 -3.72 6.86
N ILE A 61 -10.35 -4.28 5.69
CA ILE A 61 -10.67 -3.47 4.50
C ILE A 61 -12.02 -3.81 3.87
N ALA A 62 -12.76 -2.75 3.50
CA ALA A 62 -14.10 -2.88 2.93
C ALA A 62 -14.09 -3.44 1.49
N ALA A 63 -13.15 -3.01 0.65
CA ALA A 63 -13.04 -3.42 -0.75
C ALA A 63 -11.58 -3.37 -1.23
N CYS A 64 -11.24 -4.21 -2.20
CA CYS A 64 -9.94 -4.21 -2.87
C CYS A 64 -10.14 -4.64 -4.33
N LYS A 65 -9.54 -3.90 -5.27
CA LYS A 65 -9.56 -4.20 -6.70
C LYS A 65 -8.34 -3.60 -7.38
N TRP A 66 -7.89 -4.22 -8.46
CA TRP A 66 -6.98 -3.57 -9.40
C TRP A 66 -7.68 -2.40 -10.10
N MET A 67 -6.96 -1.30 -10.29
CA MET A 67 -7.45 -0.10 -10.97
C MET A 67 -6.40 0.41 -11.95
N ASP A 68 -6.88 0.92 -13.09
CA ASP A 68 -6.01 1.63 -14.02
C ASP A 68 -5.57 2.96 -13.38
N VAL A 69 -4.27 3.24 -13.45
CA VAL A 69 -3.67 4.42 -12.83
C VAL A 69 -4.29 5.71 -13.38
N SER A 70 -4.63 5.75 -14.67
CA SER A 70 -5.26 6.92 -15.31
C SER A 70 -6.63 7.22 -14.74
N SER A 71 -7.45 6.19 -14.47
CA SER A 71 -8.80 6.34 -13.93
C SER A 71 -8.80 6.89 -12.49
N THR A 72 -7.71 6.71 -11.74
CA THR A 72 -7.59 7.24 -10.36
C THR A 72 -7.37 8.74 -10.28
N TYR A 73 -6.71 9.36 -11.28
CA TYR A 73 -6.48 10.81 -11.27
C TYR A 73 -7.78 11.61 -11.32
N GLU A 74 -8.80 11.08 -11.99
CA GLU A 74 -10.12 11.74 -12.14
C GLU A 74 -10.92 11.84 -10.84
N LEU A 75 -10.61 11.02 -9.83
CA LEU A 75 -11.30 11.02 -8.53
C LEU A 75 -10.68 11.99 -7.50
N THR A 76 -9.54 12.60 -7.84
CA THR A 76 -8.77 13.46 -6.91
C THR A 76 -8.45 14.85 -7.47
N GLY A 77 -8.96 15.16 -8.68
CA GLY A 77 -8.88 16.46 -9.34
C GLY A 77 -10.12 17.32 -9.16
#